data_AF-A0A933WR27-F1
#
_entry.id   AF-A0A933WR27-F1
#
_cell.length_a   1.000
_cell.length_b   1.000
_cell.length_c   1.000
_cell.angle_alpha   90.00
_cell.angle_beta   90.00
_cell.angle_gamma   90.00
#
_symmetry.space_group_name_H-M   'P 1'
#
loop_
_entity.id
_entity.type
_entity.pdbx_description
1 polymer ?
#
loop_
_entity_poly.entity_id
_entity_poly.type
_entity_poly.pdbx_seq_one_letter_code
_entity_poly.pdbx_strand_id
1 'polypeptide(L)'
;NSTSSDLKEVTGTSPTGLKILGQQFQVQTWRDVLEQTLNTVADLEPDKFEIIAQNFPRYLGKDKNKFRAVRQLQNGFFIEVNLSAQSIQKFCSQAMETIELTSDDWSVTVS
;
A
#
# COMPACT_ATOMS: atom_id res chain seq x y z
N ASN A 1 8.48 -25.26 6.88
CA ASN A 1 8.69 -24.72 5.52
C ASN A 1 7.33 -24.64 4.86
N SER A 2 6.65 -23.50 4.98
CA SER A 2 5.37 -23.25 4.32
C SER A 2 5.50 -21.92 3.61
N THR A 3 5.38 -22.00 2.29
CA THR A 3 5.76 -21.03 1.27
C THR A 3 4.96 -19.73 1.36
N SER A 4 5.67 -18.64 1.63
CA SER A 4 5.22 -17.26 1.47
C SER A 4 5.18 -16.90 -0.02
N SER A 5 4.14 -17.32 -0.77
CA SER A 5 3.96 -16.89 -2.18
C SER A 5 2.60 -17.32 -2.78
N ASP A 6 1.48 -16.90 -2.17
CA ASP A 6 0.15 -16.96 -2.80
C ASP A 6 -0.37 -15.57 -3.22
N LEU A 7 0.54 -14.59 -3.41
CA LEU A 7 0.17 -13.36 -4.11
C LEU A 7 0.02 -13.70 -5.60
N LYS A 8 -1.23 -13.79 -6.06
CA LYS A 8 -1.57 -13.93 -7.48
C LYS A 8 -0.78 -12.91 -8.29
N GLU A 9 -0.23 -13.36 -9.42
CA GLU A 9 0.49 -12.48 -10.33
C GLU A 9 -0.45 -11.43 -10.91
N VAL A 10 -0.25 -10.15 -10.53
CA VAL A 10 -1.10 -9.02 -10.94
C VAL A 10 -0.53 -8.24 -12.13
N THR A 11 0.56 -8.72 -12.73
CA THR A 11 1.19 -8.06 -13.88
C THR A 11 0.21 -7.99 -15.04
N GLY A 12 0.02 -6.80 -15.61
CA GLY A 12 -0.93 -6.57 -16.72
C GLY A 12 -2.40 -6.39 -16.30
N THR A 13 -2.70 -6.43 -15.00
CA THR A 13 -4.06 -6.19 -14.49
C THR A 13 -4.27 -4.74 -14.08
N SER A 14 -5.51 -4.27 -14.18
CA SER A 14 -5.93 -2.96 -13.67
C SER A 14 -6.79 -3.15 -12.43
N PRO A 15 -6.45 -2.51 -11.30
CA PRO A 15 -7.30 -2.57 -10.12
C PRO A 15 -8.56 -1.73 -10.35
N THR A 16 -9.70 -2.26 -9.87
CA THR A 16 -11.01 -1.61 -9.97
C THR A 16 -11.62 -1.34 -8.60
N GLY A 17 -11.15 -2.04 -7.56
CA GLY A 17 -11.61 -1.85 -6.19
C GLY A 17 -10.54 -2.17 -5.15
N LEU A 18 -10.61 -1.47 -4.02
CA LEU A 18 -9.79 -1.71 -2.84
C LEU A 18 -10.70 -1.84 -1.63
N LYS A 19 -10.57 -2.94 -0.88
CA LYS A 19 -11.13 -3.09 0.46
C LYS A 19 -10.00 -2.92 1.46
N ILE A 20 -10.14 -2.00 2.40
CA ILE A 20 -9.18 -1.83 3.50
C ILE A 20 -9.91 -1.45 4.80
N LEU A 21 -9.59 -2.11 5.92
CA LEU A 21 -10.14 -1.83 7.26
C LEU A 21 -11.68 -1.74 7.26
N GLY A 22 -12.35 -2.65 6.54
CA GLY A 22 -13.80 -2.69 6.40
C GLY A 22 -14.40 -1.66 5.43
N GLN A 23 -13.60 -0.71 4.92
CA GLN A 23 -14.02 0.28 3.93
C GLN A 23 -13.77 -0.23 2.51
N GLN A 24 -14.55 0.27 1.55
CA GLN A 24 -14.41 -0.05 0.12
C GLN A 24 -14.24 1.22 -0.70
N PHE A 25 -13.27 1.20 -1.62
CA PHE A 25 -12.89 2.33 -2.46
C PHE A 25 -12.85 1.91 -3.92
N GLN A 26 -13.27 2.81 -4.80
CA GLN A 26 -13.01 2.72 -6.23
C GLN A 26 -11.60 3.22 -6.52
N VAL A 27 -10.85 2.45 -7.28
CA VAL A 27 -9.47 2.75 -7.69
C VAL A 27 -9.30 2.45 -9.17
N GLN A 28 -8.34 3.09 -9.84
CA GLN A 28 -8.13 2.92 -11.28
C GLN A 28 -6.73 2.40 -11.60
N THR A 29 -5.76 2.66 -10.72
CA THR A 29 -4.38 2.24 -10.92
C THR A 29 -3.78 1.66 -9.64
N TRP A 30 -2.71 0.88 -9.79
CA TRP A 30 -1.96 0.38 -8.63
C TRP A 30 -1.38 1.51 -7.79
N ARG A 31 -1.08 2.67 -8.38
CA ARG A 31 -0.63 3.84 -7.61
C ARG A 31 -1.74 4.39 -6.71
N ASP A 32 -2.99 4.34 -7.16
CA ASP A 32 -4.15 4.74 -6.35
C ASP A 32 -4.38 3.74 -5.23
N VAL A 33 -4.21 2.43 -5.49
CA VAL A 33 -4.25 1.41 -4.44
C VAL A 33 -3.24 1.72 -3.34
N LEU A 34 -1.99 2.02 -3.70
CA LEU A 34 -0.94 2.34 -2.74
C LEU A 34 -1.28 3.59 -1.91
N GLU A 35 -1.63 4.66 -2.60
CA GLU A 35 -1.96 5.94 -1.98
C GLU A 35 -3.17 5.82 -1.04
N GLN A 36 -4.24 5.18 -1.50
CA GLN A 36 -5.45 5.00 -0.70
C GLN A 36 -5.19 4.09 0.51
N THR A 37 -4.41 3.02 0.34
CA THR A 37 -4.02 2.13 1.44
C THR A 37 -3.32 2.92 2.54
N LEU A 38 -2.29 3.68 2.19
CA LEU A 38 -1.48 4.40 3.18
C LEU A 38 -2.20 5.62 3.77
N ASN A 39 -3.03 6.32 3.01
CA ASN A 39 -3.89 7.38 3.56
C ASN A 39 -4.91 6.81 4.56
N THR A 40 -5.52 5.65 4.26
CA THR A 40 -6.52 5.05 5.16
C THR A 40 -5.89 4.59 6.47
N VAL A 41 -4.69 3.98 6.43
CA VAL A 41 -3.98 3.62 7.66
C VAL A 41 -3.53 4.87 8.42
N ALA A 42 -3.07 5.92 7.74
CA ALA A 42 -2.69 7.17 8.39
C ALA A 42 -3.86 7.86 9.12
N ASP A 43 -5.07 7.75 8.58
CA ASP A 43 -6.28 8.35 9.14
C ASP A 43 -6.86 7.53 10.29
N LEU A 44 -7.01 6.21 10.10
CA LEU A 44 -7.67 5.33 11.07
C LEU A 44 -6.72 4.82 12.17
N GLU A 45 -5.45 4.61 11.84
CA GLU A 45 -4.47 3.93 12.69
C GLU A 45 -3.10 4.65 12.63
N PRO A 46 -3.01 5.93 13.04
CA PRO A 46 -1.82 6.76 12.86
C PRO A 46 -0.56 6.19 13.53
N ASP A 47 -0.70 5.52 14.68
CA ASP A 47 0.42 4.87 15.36
C ASP A 47 0.99 3.71 14.53
N LYS A 48 0.11 2.93 13.88
CA LYS A 48 0.51 1.84 12.97
C LYS A 48 1.13 2.38 11.70
N PHE A 49 0.64 3.50 11.18
CA PHE A 49 1.23 4.16 10.02
C PHE A 49 2.70 4.55 10.27
N GLU A 50 3.02 5.11 11.44
CA GLU A 50 4.39 5.48 11.79
C GLU A 50 5.31 4.24 11.85
N ILE A 51 4.80 3.09 12.32
CA ILE A 51 5.52 1.82 12.27
C ILE A 51 5.85 1.42 10.82
N ILE A 52 4.89 1.55 9.89
CA ILE A 52 5.12 1.29 8.46
C ILE A 52 6.22 2.23 7.93
N ALA A 53 6.13 3.54 8.22
CA ALA A 53 7.12 4.51 7.75
C ALA A 53 8.54 4.21 8.24
N GLN A 54 8.67 3.71 9.47
CA GLN A 54 9.96 3.32 10.03
C GLN A 54 10.51 2.03 9.42
N ASN A 55 9.66 1.05 9.12
CA ASN A 55 10.06 -0.24 8.56
C ASN A 55 10.34 -0.17 7.05
N PHE A 56 9.69 0.76 6.35
CA PHE A 56 9.74 0.86 4.88
C PHE A 56 10.21 2.23 4.37
N PRO A 57 11.38 2.75 4.83
CA PRO A 57 11.84 4.11 4.49
C PRO A 57 12.21 4.30 3.01
N ARG A 58 12.29 3.21 2.24
CA ARG A 58 12.48 3.23 0.77
C ARG A 58 11.20 3.51 -0.01
N TYR A 59 10.04 3.32 0.62
CA TYR A 59 8.73 3.45 -0.03
C TYR A 59 7.90 4.60 0.54
N LEU A 60 8.15 5.02 1.78
CA LEU A 60 7.37 6.01 2.50
C LEU A 60 8.29 6.88 3.39
N GLY A 61 8.11 8.19 3.40
CA GLY A 61 8.89 9.10 4.25
C GLY A 61 8.59 10.58 4.08
N LYS A 62 9.14 11.44 4.96
CA LYS A 62 8.91 12.90 4.95
C LYS A 62 9.77 13.68 3.95
N ASP A 63 10.86 13.09 3.46
CA ASP A 63 11.77 13.75 2.52
C ASP A 63 11.51 13.26 1.10
N LYS A 64 10.84 14.09 0.30
CA LYS A 64 10.50 13.78 -1.10
C LYS A 64 11.72 13.49 -1.98
N ASN A 65 12.91 14.00 -1.63
CA ASN A 65 14.10 13.88 -2.48
C ASN A 65 14.73 12.48 -2.43
N LYS A 66 14.23 11.61 -1.54
CA LYS A 66 14.67 10.20 -1.43
C LYS A 66 14.04 9.28 -2.47
N PHE A 67 13.06 9.77 -3.24
CA PHE A 67 12.25 8.97 -4.15
C PHE A 67 12.41 9.45 -5.60
N ARG A 68 12.21 8.54 -6.54
CA ARG A 68 12.29 8.78 -7.99
C ARG A 68 11.04 9.45 -8.52
N ALA A 69 9.86 8.98 -8.10
CA ALA A 69 8.59 9.62 -8.40
C ALA A 69 7.73 9.60 -7.13
N VAL A 70 7.09 10.73 -6.82
CA VAL A 70 6.35 10.88 -5.57
C VAL A 70 4.87 11.17 -5.78
N ARG A 71 4.07 10.67 -4.85
CA ARG A 71 2.78 11.28 -4.48
C ARG A 71 2.84 11.71 -3.02
N GLN A 72 2.12 12.76 -2.67
CA GLN A 72 2.02 13.25 -1.30
C GLN A 72 0.74 12.72 -0.66
N LEU A 73 0.86 12.14 0.53
CA LEU A 73 -0.26 11.70 1.36
C LEU A 73 -0.88 12.89 2.12
N GLN A 74 -2.11 12.70 2.59
CA GLN A 74 -2.87 13.75 3.28
C GLN A 74 -2.21 14.20 4.59
N ASN A 75 -1.51 13.29 5.27
CA ASN A 75 -0.75 13.57 6.50
C ASN A 75 0.64 14.19 6.24
N GLY A 76 0.97 14.53 4.99
CA GLY A 76 2.21 15.21 4.61
C GLY A 76 3.41 14.32 4.33
N PHE A 77 3.29 12.99 4.45
CA PHE A 77 4.31 12.06 3.98
C PHE A 77 4.32 11.94 2.46
N PHE A 78 5.43 11.43 1.90
CA PHE A 78 5.59 11.12 0.49
C PHE A 78 5.79 9.64 0.28
N ILE A 79 5.25 9.12 -0.83
CA ILE A 79 5.37 7.72 -1.24
C ILE A 79 6.08 7.59 -2.59
N GLU A 80 6.91 6.56 -2.73
CA GLU A 80 7.49 6.16 -4.02
C GLU A 80 6.44 5.48 -4.90
N VAL A 81 6.19 6.02 -6.08
CA VAL A 81 5.18 5.50 -7.02
C VAL A 81 5.77 5.02 -8.35
N ASN A 82 7.09 5.06 -8.52
CA ASN A 82 7.81 4.42 -9.61
C ASN A 82 8.03 2.92 -9.33
N LEU A 83 6.92 2.21 -9.14
CA LEU A 83 6.88 0.79 -8.79
C LEU A 83 5.99 0.02 -9.78
N SER A 84 6.30 -1.26 -9.97
CA SER A 84 5.42 -2.18 -10.70
C SER A 84 4.18 -2.53 -9.88
N ALA A 85 3.11 -2.97 -10.55
CA ALA A 85 1.89 -3.49 -9.92
C ALA A 85 2.20 -4.54 -8.84
N GLN A 86 3.05 -5.52 -9.18
CA GLN A 86 3.46 -6.58 -8.25
C GLN A 86 4.26 -6.04 -7.06
N SER A 87 5.16 -5.07 -7.28
CA SER A 87 5.90 -4.44 -6.18
C SER A 87 4.97 -3.68 -5.24
N ILE A 88 3.96 -2.99 -5.79
CA ILE A 88 2.96 -2.28 -4.99
C ILE A 88 2.11 -3.25 -4.17
N GLN A 89 1.58 -4.29 -4.80
CA GLN A 89 0.77 -5.29 -4.10
C GLN A 89 1.57 -5.95 -2.97
N LYS A 90 2.81 -6.34 -3.25
CA LYS A 90 3.70 -6.92 -2.25
C LYS A 90 3.98 -5.94 -1.11
N PHE A 91 4.28 -4.68 -1.42
CA PHE A 91 4.50 -3.68 -0.39
C PHE A 91 3.26 -3.49 0.48
N CYS A 92 2.06 -3.36 -0.10
CA CYS A 92 0.84 -3.20 0.67
C CYS A 92 0.59 -4.42 1.58
N SER A 93 0.74 -5.65 1.06
CA SER A 93 0.62 -6.88 1.87
C SER A 93 1.60 -6.86 3.06
N GLN A 94 2.88 -6.60 2.79
CA GLN A 94 3.91 -6.55 3.83
C GLN A 94 3.66 -5.43 4.85
N ALA A 95 3.17 -4.27 4.41
CA ALA A 95 2.83 -3.17 5.27
C ALA A 95 1.66 -3.54 6.22
N MET A 96 0.63 -4.20 5.71
CA MET A 96 -0.50 -4.69 6.52
C MET A 96 -0.06 -5.76 7.52
N GLU A 97 0.74 -6.73 7.08
CA GLU A 97 1.30 -7.78 7.95
C GLU A 97 2.14 -7.19 9.09
N THR A 98 2.92 -6.14 8.81
CA THR A 98 3.77 -5.45 9.81
C THR A 98 2.95 -4.84 10.95
N ILE A 99 1.69 -4.49 10.69
CA ILE A 99 0.79 -3.87 11.66
C ILE A 99 -0.33 -4.80 12.12
N GLU A 100 -0.08 -6.11 11.93
CA GLU A 100 -0.93 -7.24 12.34
C GLU A 100 -2.34 -7.20 11.74
N LEU A 101 -2.49 -6.63 10.54
CA LEU A 101 -3.72 -6.68 9.77
C LEU A 101 -3.72 -7.88 8.82
N THR A 102 -4.89 -8.49 8.65
CA THR A 102 -5.05 -9.74 7.88
C THR A 102 -5.52 -9.47 6.45
N SER A 103 -5.58 -10.51 5.61
CA SER A 103 -6.14 -10.43 4.26
C SER A 103 -7.62 -10.05 4.23
N ASP A 104 -8.36 -10.26 5.33
CA ASP A 104 -9.76 -9.82 5.42
C ASP A 104 -9.85 -8.30 5.56
N ASP A 105 -8.79 -7.69 6.10
CA ASP A 105 -8.62 -6.27 6.31
C ASP A 105 -8.04 -5.55 5.11
N TRP A 106 -7.47 -6.27 4.12
CA TRP A 106 -6.92 -5.66 2.91
C TRP A 106 -7.03 -6.58 1.69
N SER A 107 -7.73 -6.14 0.64
CA SER A 107 -7.78 -6.87 -0.63
C SER A 107 -8.06 -5.94 -1.82
N VAL A 108 -7.59 -6.35 -3.00
CA VAL A 108 -7.75 -5.60 -4.25
C VAL A 108 -8.55 -6.43 -5.24
N THR A 109 -9.54 -5.80 -5.86
CA THR A 109 -10.27 -6.36 -7.01
C THR A 109 -9.61 -5.86 -8.28
N VAL A 110 -9.36 -6.76 -9.23
CA VAL A 110 -8.72 -6.48 -10.52
C VAL A 110 -9.60 -6.92 -11.68
N SER A 111 -9.46 -6.26 -12.83
CA SER A 111 -10.06 -6.62 -14.12
C SER A 111 -9.02 -7.07 -15.13
#